data_AF-A0A7Y3BCG6-F1
#
_entry.id   AF-A0A7Y3BCG6-F1
#
_cell.length_a   1.000
_cell.length_b   1.000
_cell.length_c   1.000
_cell.angle_alpha   90.00
_cell.angle_beta   90.00
_cell.angle_gamma   90.00
#
_symmetry.space_group_name_H-M   'P 1'
#
loop_
_entity.id
_entity.type
_entity.pdbx_description
1 polymer ?
#
loop_
_entity_poly.entity_id
_entity_poly.type
_entity_poly.pdbx_seq_one_letter_code
_entity_poly.pdbx_strand_id
1 'polypeptide(L)'
;MTILSTHVGSLPRSQEVVDQIFARERKEPYDTNTFDQIMTDHVDMLVRRQKEAGIDIVSDGETSKISYATYVKDRYTGFDGDSPRNAPADLKLYPSFLERLANDGGTPKYARPMCVGEVTSKGQG
;
A
#
# COMPACT_ATOMS: atom_id res chain seq x y z
N MET A 1 -31.67 17.63 -1.80
CA MET A 1 -30.50 17.21 -1.02
C MET A 1 -29.59 16.47 -1.97
N THR A 2 -28.36 16.93 -2.16
CA THR A 2 -27.39 16.25 -3.03
C THR A 2 -26.65 15.21 -2.20
N ILE A 3 -26.53 13.97 -2.71
CA ILE A 3 -25.72 12.92 -2.10
C ILE A 3 -24.34 12.99 -2.76
N LEU A 4 -23.29 13.23 -1.97
CA LEU A 4 -21.90 13.22 -2.45
C LEU A 4 -21.33 11.81 -2.41
N SER A 5 -20.55 11.47 -3.44
CA SER A 5 -19.91 10.18 -3.64
C SER A 5 -18.40 10.24 -3.35
N THR A 6 -17.87 9.13 -2.84
CA THR A 6 -16.44 8.91 -2.58
C THR A 6 -16.14 7.40 -2.55
N HIS A 7 -14.87 7.03 -2.39
CA HIS A 7 -14.43 5.65 -2.19
C HIS A 7 -13.49 5.54 -0.98
N VAL A 8 -13.18 4.31 -0.58
CA VAL A 8 -12.45 4.00 0.66
C VAL A 8 -10.92 4.19 0.58
N GLY A 9 -10.39 4.90 -0.42
CA GLY A 9 -8.94 5.10 -0.57
C GLY A 9 -8.33 4.33 -1.73
N SER A 10 -7.82 3.11 -1.53
CA SER A 10 -6.96 2.43 -2.51
C SER A 10 -7.54 2.28 -3.94
N LEU A 11 -6.72 2.58 -4.95
CA LEU A 11 -7.02 2.38 -6.37
C LEU A 11 -5.91 1.54 -7.07
N PRO A 12 -6.17 0.96 -8.26
CA PRO A 12 -5.17 0.20 -9.00
C PRO A 12 -3.92 1.03 -9.35
N ARG A 13 -2.73 0.43 -9.17
CA ARG A 13 -1.44 1.03 -9.50
C ARG A 13 -0.99 0.65 -10.91
N SER A 14 -0.28 1.55 -11.60
CA SER A 14 0.48 1.17 -12.79
C SER A 14 1.69 0.30 -12.41
N GLN A 15 2.24 -0.43 -13.38
CA GLN A 15 3.44 -1.24 -13.14
C GLN A 15 4.63 -0.37 -12.70
N GLU A 16 4.81 0.83 -13.28
CA GLU A 16 5.88 1.75 -12.89
C GLU A 16 5.82 2.15 -11.42
N VAL A 17 4.62 2.43 -10.90
CA VAL A 17 4.40 2.73 -9.48
C VAL A 17 4.73 1.52 -8.61
N VAL A 18 4.30 0.33 -9.04
CA VAL A 18 4.61 -0.93 -8.35
C VAL A 18 6.13 -1.13 -8.27
N ASP A 19 6.85 -0.97 -9.37
CA ASP A 19 8.30 -1.19 -9.44
C ASP A 19 9.05 -0.24 -8.49
N GLN A 20 8.70 1.05 -8.49
CA GLN A 20 9.30 2.06 -7.60
C GLN A 20 9.06 1.75 -6.12
N ILE A 21 7.82 1.39 -5.75
CA ILE A 21 7.47 1.08 -4.36
C ILE A 21 8.21 -0.17 -3.87
N PHE A 22 8.31 -1.19 -4.72
CA PHE A 22 9.00 -2.42 -4.37
C PHE A 22 10.52 -2.26 -4.34
N ALA A 23 11.11 -1.41 -5.18
CA ALA A 23 12.53 -1.04 -5.07
C ALA A 23 12.80 -0.37 -3.72
N ARG A 24 11.97 0.61 -3.31
CA ARG A 24 12.05 1.25 -1.98
C ARG A 24 11.88 0.24 -0.84
N GLU A 25 10.88 -0.65 -0.94
CA GLU A 25 10.62 -1.70 0.06
C GLU A 25 11.81 -2.66 0.24
N ARG A 26 12.48 -3.02 -0.87
CA ARG A 26 13.67 -3.87 -0.88
C ARG A 26 14.96 -3.13 -0.54
N LYS A 27 14.90 -1.81 -0.27
CA LYS A 27 16.07 -0.94 -0.05
C LYS A 27 17.05 -0.97 -1.24
N GLU A 28 16.54 -1.18 -2.44
CA GLU A 28 17.32 -1.06 -3.67
C GLU A 28 17.59 0.42 -3.95
N PRO A 29 18.75 0.77 -4.55
CA PRO A 29 18.98 2.14 -5.00
C PRO A 29 17.94 2.56 -6.04
N TYR A 30 17.32 3.72 -5.84
CA TYR A 30 16.39 4.33 -6.79
C TYR A 30 16.64 5.84 -6.84
N ASP A 31 16.31 6.46 -7.98
CA ASP A 31 16.41 7.90 -8.15
C ASP A 31 15.16 8.57 -7.55
N THR A 32 15.36 9.45 -6.56
CA THR A 32 14.26 10.06 -5.81
C THR A 32 13.43 11.00 -6.68
N ASN A 33 14.05 11.72 -7.62
CA ASN A 33 13.33 12.63 -8.50
C ASN A 33 12.40 11.86 -9.45
N THR A 34 12.87 10.74 -9.97
CA THR A 34 12.11 9.82 -10.81
C THR A 34 10.97 9.19 -10.02
N PHE A 35 11.22 8.79 -8.78
CA PHE A 35 10.18 8.29 -7.87
C PHE A 35 9.09 9.34 -7.68
N ASP A 36 9.45 10.56 -7.29
CA ASP A 36 8.50 11.64 -7.01
C ASP A 36 7.69 12.03 -8.26
N GLN A 37 8.34 12.07 -9.42
CA GLN A 37 7.67 12.34 -10.70
C GLN A 37 6.65 11.25 -11.04
N ILE A 38 7.02 9.97 -10.98
CA ILE A 38 6.12 8.84 -11.26
C ILE A 38 4.91 8.85 -10.33
N MET A 39 5.12 9.10 -9.03
CA MET A 39 4.01 9.16 -8.08
C MET A 39 3.07 10.33 -8.37
N THR A 40 3.63 11.50 -8.67
CA THR A 40 2.85 12.71 -8.99
C THR A 40 2.01 12.50 -10.25
N ASP A 41 2.62 12.04 -11.34
CA ASP A 41 1.92 11.80 -12.60
C ASP A 41 0.80 10.77 -12.46
N HIS A 42 1.04 9.72 -11.67
CA HIS A 42 0.04 8.69 -11.44
C HIS A 42 -1.15 9.19 -10.60
N VAL A 43 -0.89 9.97 -9.54
CA VAL A 43 -1.94 10.58 -8.73
C VAL A 43 -2.77 11.57 -9.57
N ASP A 44 -2.12 12.40 -10.38
CA ASP A 44 -2.79 13.35 -11.28
C ASP A 44 -3.72 12.64 -12.26
N MET A 45 -3.23 11.55 -12.88
CA MET A 45 -4.04 10.72 -13.77
C MET A 45 -5.24 10.11 -13.03
N LEU A 46 -5.05 9.57 -11.82
CA LEU A 46 -6.14 8.98 -11.03
C LEU A 46 -7.18 10.01 -10.60
N VAL A 47 -6.76 11.21 -10.19
CA VAL A 47 -7.68 12.29 -9.80
C VAL A 47 -8.52 12.72 -11.00
N ARG A 48 -7.93 12.84 -12.20
CA ARG A 48 -8.68 13.13 -13.44
C ARG A 48 -9.73 12.06 -13.71
N ARG A 49 -9.35 10.78 -13.66
CA ARG A 49 -10.28 9.66 -13.90
C ARG A 49 -11.41 9.56 -12.88
N GLN A 50 -11.14 9.87 -11.61
CA GLN A 50 -12.17 9.93 -10.57
C GLN A 50 -13.20 11.03 -10.88
N LYS A 51 -12.74 12.21 -11.30
CA LYS A 51 -13.63 13.31 -11.73
C LYS A 51 -14.44 12.94 -12.97
N GLU A 52 -13.82 12.32 -13.97
CA GLU A 52 -14.51 11.83 -15.16
C GLU A 52 -15.57 10.77 -14.82
N ALA A 53 -15.33 9.95 -13.80
CA ALA A 53 -16.28 8.97 -13.29
C ALA A 53 -17.39 9.56 -12.40
N GLY A 54 -17.35 10.87 -12.09
CA GLY A 54 -18.35 11.55 -11.26
C GLY A 54 -18.16 11.37 -9.76
N ILE A 55 -16.96 11.05 -9.28
CA ILE A 55 -16.64 11.03 -7.85
C ILE A 55 -16.53 12.46 -7.31
N ASP A 56 -17.33 12.81 -6.31
CA ASP A 56 -17.39 14.16 -5.74
C ASP A 56 -16.19 14.48 -4.84
N ILE A 57 -15.80 13.53 -3.98
CA ILE A 57 -14.66 13.65 -3.06
C ILE A 57 -13.62 12.61 -3.45
N VAL A 58 -12.57 13.08 -4.12
CA VAL A 58 -11.48 12.25 -4.66
C VAL A 58 -10.39 11.97 -3.63
N SER A 59 -9.54 10.97 -3.89
CA SER A 59 -8.32 10.70 -3.11
C SER A 59 -7.10 10.44 -4.01
N ASP A 60 -5.91 10.32 -3.41
CA ASP A 60 -4.65 9.93 -4.08
C ASP A 60 -4.61 8.44 -4.50
N GLY A 61 -5.66 7.68 -4.19
CA GLY A 61 -5.74 6.26 -4.46
C GLY A 61 -4.79 5.41 -3.61
N GLU A 62 -4.17 5.97 -2.56
CA GLU A 62 -3.11 5.35 -1.74
C GLU A 62 -1.97 4.72 -2.57
N THR A 63 -1.74 5.26 -3.78
CA THR A 63 -0.92 4.56 -4.76
C THR A 63 0.56 4.57 -4.42
N SER A 64 1.06 5.57 -3.68
CA SER A 64 2.46 5.69 -3.24
C SER A 64 2.85 4.88 -1.99
N LYS A 65 1.88 4.19 -1.38
CA LYS A 65 2.06 3.39 -0.16
C LYS A 65 2.19 1.90 -0.52
N ILE A 66 3.09 1.16 0.13
CA ILE A 66 3.22 -0.30 -0.07
C ILE A 66 1.97 -1.05 0.44
N SER A 67 1.34 -0.53 1.51
CA SER A 67 0.14 -1.06 2.15
C SER A 67 -0.41 0.00 3.09
N TYR A 68 -1.73 0.02 3.29
CA TYR A 68 -2.39 0.90 4.26
C TYR A 68 -1.90 0.67 5.71
N ALA A 69 -1.42 -0.54 6.02
CA ALA A 69 -0.99 -0.91 7.37
C ALA A 69 0.53 -0.82 7.53
N THR A 70 1.29 -1.38 6.56
CA THR A 70 2.73 -1.58 6.76
C THR A 70 3.58 -0.36 6.42
N TYR A 71 3.01 0.68 5.77
CA TYR A 71 3.72 1.95 5.52
C TYR A 71 4.02 2.74 6.81
N VAL A 72 3.45 2.35 7.95
CA VAL A 72 3.68 3.01 9.25
C VAL A 72 5.17 3.11 9.58
N LYS A 73 5.98 2.10 9.19
CA LYS A 73 7.44 2.10 9.37
C LYS A 73 8.14 3.25 8.62
N ASP A 74 7.52 3.78 7.57
CA ASP A 74 8.06 4.88 6.78
C ASP A 74 7.80 6.24 7.46
N ARG A 75 6.81 6.31 8.36
CA ARG A 75 6.35 7.57 8.99
C ARG A 75 6.69 7.68 10.47
N TYR A 76 6.85 6.55 11.14
CA TYR A 76 7.09 6.49 12.58
C TYR A 76 8.33 5.68 12.90
N THR A 77 8.97 6.00 14.02
CA THR A 77 9.97 5.16 14.69
C THR A 77 9.29 4.00 15.40
N GLY A 78 10.08 3.07 15.94
CA GLY A 78 9.54 1.95 16.74
C GLY A 78 8.87 0.84 15.94
N PHE A 79 8.88 0.88 14.60
CA PHE A 79 8.33 -0.18 13.74
C PHE A 79 9.42 -0.78 12.84
N ASP A 80 9.67 -2.08 12.99
CA ASP A 80 10.64 -2.83 12.17
C ASP A 80 10.32 -4.34 12.16
N GLY A 81 11.13 -5.12 11.46
CA GLY A 81 11.07 -6.58 11.39
C GLY A 81 9.99 -7.11 10.44
N ASP A 82 9.80 -8.42 10.47
CA ASP A 82 8.77 -9.12 9.71
C ASP A 82 8.05 -10.11 10.63
N SER A 83 6.83 -9.75 11.03
CA SER A 83 6.04 -10.57 11.96
C SER A 83 5.53 -11.86 11.30
N PRO A 84 5.50 -12.99 12.05
CA PRO A 84 5.09 -14.28 11.52
C PRO A 84 3.72 -14.24 10.82
N ARG A 85 3.63 -14.89 9.65
CA ARG A 85 2.38 -15.07 8.91
C ARG A 85 1.56 -16.15 9.60
N ASN A 86 0.45 -15.76 10.21
CA ASN A 86 -0.54 -16.70 10.73
C ASN A 86 -1.68 -16.80 9.74
N ALA A 87 -2.02 -18.04 9.34
CA ALA A 87 -3.23 -18.26 8.55
C ALA A 87 -4.45 -17.77 9.35
N PRO A 88 -5.33 -16.97 8.73
CA PRO A 88 -6.65 -16.63 9.28
C PRO A 88 -7.37 -17.87 9.82
N ALA A 89 -8.03 -17.72 10.97
CA ALA A 89 -8.61 -18.86 11.69
C ALA A 89 -9.71 -19.57 10.89
N ASP A 90 -10.47 -18.82 10.10
CA ASP A 90 -11.44 -19.30 9.12
C ASP A 90 -10.78 -20.11 8.00
N LEU A 91 -9.64 -19.68 7.45
CA LEU A 91 -8.92 -20.45 6.43
C LEU A 91 -8.39 -21.80 6.94
N LYS A 92 -8.09 -21.92 8.25
CA LYS A 92 -7.70 -23.20 8.85
C LYS A 92 -8.83 -24.22 8.82
N LEU A 93 -10.09 -23.79 8.74
CA LEU A 93 -11.26 -24.67 8.61
C LEU A 93 -11.40 -25.24 7.19
N TYR A 94 -10.67 -24.69 6.21
CA TYR A 94 -10.72 -25.10 4.80
C TYR A 94 -9.31 -25.35 4.22
N PRO A 95 -8.62 -26.45 4.62
CA PRO A 95 -7.21 -26.68 4.30
C PRO A 95 -6.89 -26.72 2.80
N SER A 96 -7.77 -27.32 1.98
CA SER A 96 -7.56 -27.38 0.53
C SER A 96 -7.65 -26.00 -0.14
N PHE A 97 -8.51 -25.13 0.39
CA PHE A 97 -8.59 -23.75 -0.09
C PHE A 97 -7.38 -22.93 0.36
N LEU A 98 -6.92 -23.14 1.60
CA LEU A 98 -5.69 -22.53 2.10
C LEU A 98 -4.46 -22.95 1.26
N GLU A 99 -4.35 -24.22 0.90
CA GLU A 99 -3.28 -24.73 0.03
C GLU A 99 -3.35 -24.09 -1.37
N ARG A 100 -4.54 -23.99 -1.96
CA ARG A 100 -4.72 -23.30 -3.25
C ARG A 100 -4.27 -21.84 -3.19
N LEU A 101 -4.69 -21.10 -2.16
CA LEU A 101 -4.28 -19.70 -1.98
C LEU A 101 -2.75 -19.55 -1.82
N ALA A 102 -2.11 -20.50 -1.14
CA ALA A 102 -0.65 -20.51 -1.01
C ALA A 102 0.04 -20.71 -2.37
N ASN A 103 -0.50 -21.61 -3.20
CA ASN A 103 0.03 -21.92 -4.53
C ASN A 103 -0.24 -20.82 -5.57
N ASP A 104 -1.35 -20.09 -5.44
CA ASP A 104 -1.71 -18.99 -6.35
C ASP A 104 -0.79 -17.76 -6.22
N GLY A 105 0.16 -17.77 -5.28
CA GLY A 105 1.15 -16.70 -5.12
C GLY A 105 0.56 -15.38 -4.59
N GLY A 106 -0.70 -15.38 -4.15
CA GLY A 106 -1.39 -14.20 -3.61
C GLY A 106 -0.86 -13.70 -2.26
N THR A 107 0.14 -14.38 -1.68
CA THR A 107 0.76 -13.96 -0.43
C THR A 107 1.67 -12.75 -0.69
N PRO A 108 1.39 -11.59 -0.08
CA PRO A 108 2.22 -10.42 -0.29
C PRO A 108 3.64 -10.61 0.24
N LYS A 109 4.65 -10.22 -0.55
CA LYS A 109 6.08 -10.40 -0.23
C LYS A 109 6.73 -9.24 0.51
N TYR A 110 5.97 -8.20 0.89
CA TYR A 110 6.47 -7.07 1.68
C TYR A 110 6.59 -7.43 3.17
N ALA A 111 7.45 -6.73 3.90
CA ALA A 111 7.64 -6.94 5.33
C ALA A 111 6.41 -6.51 6.14
N ARG A 112 6.11 -7.24 7.21
CA ARG A 112 5.06 -6.89 8.20
C ARG A 112 5.71 -6.33 9.46
N PRO A 113 6.02 -5.02 9.49
CA PRO A 113 6.66 -4.42 10.65
C PRO A 113 5.80 -4.59 11.89
N MET A 114 6.46 -4.76 13.02
CA MET A 114 5.86 -4.83 14.35
C MET A 114 6.47 -3.77 15.25
N CYS A 115 5.78 -3.46 16.35
CA CYS A 115 6.32 -2.54 17.34
C CYS A 115 7.55 -3.16 18.01
N VAL A 116 8.69 -2.50 17.87
CA VAL A 116 9.99 -2.90 18.44
C VAL A 116 10.54 -1.87 19.43
N GLY A 117 9.84 -0.76 19.65
CA GLY A 117 10.30 0.31 20.52
C GLY A 117 9.33 1.49 20.60
N GLU A 118 9.83 2.61 21.11
CA GLU A 118 9.05 3.85 21.24
C GLU A 118 8.58 4.37 19.88
N VAL A 119 7.32 4.82 19.83
CA VAL A 119 6.68 5.32 18.61
C VAL A 119 6.65 6.84 18.61
N THR A 120 7.46 7.43 17.73
CA THR A 120 7.52 8.88 17.50
C THR A 120 7.46 9.20 16.01
N SER A 121 6.92 10.36 15.66
CA SER A 121 6.85 10.81 14.25
C SER A 121 8.26 11.09 13.72
N LYS A 122 8.53 10.71 12.46
CA LYS A 122 9.75 11.08 11.74
C LYS A 122 9.71 12.50 11.14
N GLY A 123 8.66 13.27 11.41
CA GLY A 123 8.58 14.69 11.05
C GLY A 123 8.21 14.99 9.61
N GLN A 124 7.68 14.02 8.86
CA GLN A 124 7.34 14.24 7.43
C GLN A 124 5.91 14.78 7.24
N GLY A 125 5.51 15.84 7.94
CA GLY A 125 4.15 16.42 7.90
C GLY A 125 4.17 17.93 7.99
#